data_AF-A0A127SZY5-F1
#
_entry.id   AF-A0A127SZY5-F1
#
_cell.length_a   1.000
_cell.length_b   1.000
_cell.length_c   1.000
_cell.angle_alpha   90.00
_cell.angle_beta   90.00
_cell.angle_gamma   90.00
#
_symmetry.space_group_name_H-M   'P 1'
#
loop_
_entity.id
_entity.type
_entity.pdbx_description
1 polymer ?
#
loop_
_entity_poly.entity_id
_entity_poly.type
_entity_poly.pdbx_seq_one_letter_code
_entity_poly.pdbx_strand_id
1 'polypeptide(L)'
;ADDLYNGRLPVHVRCLLDEFANIGQIPNFDKLIATIRSREISASIILQSQSQLKTIYKDAADTIVGNCDVTLFLGGKEKSTLKEISELLGKETIDSLSQSENRGAQTSHGLSYQKLGKELMTQDEIAVMDGGKCILQLRGVRPFFSDKYDLTKHPRYKYLSDADKKNVFDVERYMKRRPAIVKPDEPFDMYELSAKDLTDEPDNNNSTKRKEI
;
A
#
# COMPACT_ATOMS: atom_id res chain seq x y z
N ALA A 1 -22.70 -5.30 7.08
CA ALA A 1 -22.91 -6.04 5.81
C ALA A 1 -23.60 -7.37 6.11
N ASP A 2 -23.08 -8.14 7.05
CA ASP A 2 -23.67 -9.42 7.45
C ASP A 2 -24.99 -9.25 8.20
N ASP A 3 -25.07 -8.30 9.13
CA ASP A 3 -26.23 -8.16 10.01
C ASP A 3 -27.49 -7.60 9.34
N LEU A 4 -27.33 -6.80 8.27
CA LEU A 4 -28.43 -6.06 7.63
C LEU A 4 -28.64 -6.42 6.16
N TYR A 5 -27.57 -6.81 5.45
CA TYR A 5 -27.60 -7.02 4.00
C TYR A 5 -27.19 -8.45 3.58
N ASN A 6 -27.04 -9.36 4.55
CA ASN A 6 -26.83 -10.80 4.33
C ASN A 6 -25.67 -11.15 3.36
N GLY A 7 -24.64 -10.31 3.34
CA GLY A 7 -23.36 -10.61 2.68
C GLY A 7 -22.84 -9.55 1.70
N ARG A 8 -23.67 -8.79 0.98
CA ARG A 8 -23.20 -7.79 -0.01
C ARG A 8 -23.80 -6.41 0.27
N LEU A 9 -22.95 -5.37 0.31
CA LEU A 9 -23.45 -4.01 0.48
C LEU A 9 -24.13 -3.51 -0.81
N PRO A 10 -25.22 -2.72 -0.71
CA PRO A 10 -25.90 -2.16 -1.87
C PRO A 10 -25.10 -1.08 -2.59
N VAL A 11 -24.09 -0.51 -1.94
CA VAL A 11 -23.20 0.51 -2.49
C VAL A 11 -21.76 0.08 -2.25
N HIS A 12 -20.93 0.18 -3.29
CA HIS A 12 -19.52 -0.14 -3.19
C HIS A 12 -18.79 0.85 -2.29
N VAL A 13 -18.19 0.35 -1.21
CA VAL A 13 -17.43 1.14 -0.25
C VAL A 13 -15.94 1.00 -0.57
N ARG A 14 -15.24 2.12 -0.69
CA ARG A 14 -13.77 2.15 -0.84
C ARG A 14 -13.14 2.80 0.38
N CYS A 15 -12.33 2.01 1.09
CA CYS A 15 -11.50 2.49 2.19
C CYS A 15 -10.14 2.91 1.63
N LEU A 16 -9.79 4.19 1.77
CA LEU A 16 -8.46 4.71 1.45
C LEU A 16 -7.70 4.85 2.76
N LEU A 17 -6.75 3.95 2.98
CA LEU A 17 -5.97 3.87 4.21
C LEU A 17 -4.62 4.54 3.96
N ASP A 18 -4.63 5.87 4.04
CA ASP A 18 -3.41 6.66 3.94
C ASP A 18 -2.55 6.48 5.19
N GLU A 19 -1.24 6.36 4.99
CA GLU A 19 -0.26 6.15 6.05
C GLU A 19 -0.68 5.03 7.02
N PHE A 20 -1.03 3.86 6.49
CA PHE A 20 -1.57 2.73 7.25
C PHE A 20 -0.67 2.30 8.42
N ALA A 21 0.63 2.51 8.29
CA ALA A 21 1.60 2.22 9.33
C ALA A 21 1.38 3.04 10.63
N ASN A 22 0.89 4.27 10.52
CA ASN A 22 0.69 5.15 11.67
C ASN A 22 -0.62 4.89 12.43
N ILE A 23 -1.60 4.24 11.79
CA ILE A 23 -2.89 3.90 12.41
C ILE A 23 -2.70 2.77 13.45
N GLY A 24 -1.66 1.94 13.28
CA GLY A 24 -1.39 0.77 14.10
C GLY A 24 -1.99 -0.52 13.54
N GLN A 25 -2.03 -1.56 14.37
CA GLN A 25 -2.58 -2.86 13.96
C GLN A 25 -4.11 -2.82 14.03
N ILE A 26 -4.76 -3.02 12.89
CA ILE A 26 -6.19 -3.28 12.83
C ILE A 26 -6.40 -4.77 13.17
N PRO A 27 -7.19 -5.11 14.20
CA PRO A 27 -7.43 -6.49 14.57
C PRO A 27 -8.10 -7.27 13.42
N ASN A 28 -7.63 -8.50 13.18
CA ASN A 28 -8.14 -9.42 12.15
C ASN A 28 -8.13 -8.86 10.71
N PHE A 29 -7.27 -7.88 10.40
CA PHE A 29 -7.23 -7.27 9.08
C PHE A 29 -6.87 -8.24 7.95
N ASP A 30 -6.02 -9.23 8.23
CA ASP A 30 -5.65 -10.34 7.35
C ASP A 30 -6.85 -11.20 6.92
N LYS A 31 -7.82 -11.41 7.82
CA LYS A 31 -9.08 -12.09 7.51
C LYS A 31 -10.07 -11.16 6.82
N LEU A 32 -10.09 -9.88 7.20
CA LEU A 32 -10.95 -8.87 6.59
C LEU A 32 -10.58 -8.65 5.12
N ILE A 33 -9.30 -8.46 4.80
CA ILE A 33 -8.85 -8.19 3.42
C ILE A 33 -9.24 -9.33 2.45
N ALA A 34 -9.27 -10.57 2.93
CA ALA A 34 -9.71 -11.74 2.15
C ALA A 34 -11.23 -11.77 1.91
N THR A 35 -12.03 -11.25 2.85
CA THR A 35 -13.50 -11.35 2.82
C THR A 35 -14.21 -10.09 2.31
N ILE A 36 -13.55 -8.92 2.33
CA ILE A 36 -14.17 -7.65 1.91
C ILE A 36 -14.60 -7.65 0.44
N ARG A 37 -13.92 -8.43 -0.41
CA ARG A 37 -14.21 -8.50 -1.85
C ARG A 37 -15.63 -9.01 -2.13
N SER A 38 -16.08 -10.05 -1.42
CA SER A 38 -17.44 -10.58 -1.60
C SER A 38 -18.52 -9.65 -1.02
N ARG A 39 -18.12 -8.74 -0.13
CA ARG A 39 -18.98 -7.76 0.54
C ARG A 39 -19.13 -6.45 -0.23
N GLU A 40 -18.54 -6.36 -1.42
CA GLU A 40 -18.47 -5.16 -2.25
C GLU A 40 -17.74 -3.99 -1.56
N ILE A 41 -16.70 -4.35 -0.80
CA ILE A 41 -15.80 -3.42 -0.14
C ILE A 41 -14.41 -3.56 -0.78
N SER A 42 -13.77 -2.43 -1.05
CA SER A 42 -12.37 -2.35 -1.48
C SER A 42 -11.53 -1.58 -0.48
N ALA A 43 -10.30 -2.01 -0.29
CA ALA A 43 -9.33 -1.30 0.53
C ALA A 43 -8.10 -0.95 -0.32
N SER A 44 -7.64 0.30 -0.22
CA SER A 44 -6.38 0.76 -0.80
C SER A 44 -5.46 1.12 0.36
N ILE A 45 -4.43 0.31 0.54
CA ILE A 45 -3.44 0.47 1.60
C ILE A 45 -2.27 1.27 1.03
N ILE A 46 -1.97 2.42 1.62
CA ILE A 46 -0.88 3.29 1.19
C ILE A 46 0.20 3.23 2.27
N LEU A 47 1.41 2.90 1.85
CA LEU A 47 2.56 2.64 2.71
C LEU A 47 3.79 3.34 2.13
N GLN A 48 4.67 3.84 3.00
CA GLN A 48 5.96 4.38 2.57
C GLN A 48 6.97 3.25 2.26
N SER A 49 6.89 2.16 3.02
CA SER A 49 7.72 0.97 2.81
C SER A 49 6.98 -0.30 3.20
N GLN A 50 7.30 -1.41 2.54
CA GLN A 50 6.74 -2.71 2.91
C GLN A 50 7.22 -3.18 4.31
N SER A 51 8.40 -2.73 4.72
CA SER A 51 8.97 -3.02 6.05
C SER A 51 8.08 -2.55 7.20
N GLN A 52 7.37 -1.42 7.03
CA GLN A 52 6.40 -0.95 8.02
C GLN A 52 5.24 -1.94 8.19
N LEU A 53 4.72 -2.48 7.08
CA LEU A 53 3.65 -3.46 7.11
C LEU A 53 4.10 -4.76 7.80
N LYS A 54 5.32 -5.23 7.48
CA LYS A 54 5.93 -6.42 8.11
C LYS A 54 6.17 -6.22 9.61
N THR A 55 6.45 -4.99 10.05
CA THR A 55 6.65 -4.71 11.48
C THR A 55 5.35 -4.83 12.27
N ILE A 56 4.23 -4.39 11.69
CA ILE A 56 2.92 -4.38 12.35
C ILE A 56 2.25 -5.76 12.28
N TYR A 57 2.28 -6.42 11.12
CA TYR A 57 1.54 -7.66 10.87
C TYR A 57 2.41 -8.92 10.82
N LYS A 58 3.75 -8.80 10.84
CA LYS A 58 4.69 -9.93 10.79
C LYS A 58 4.35 -10.87 9.62
N ASP A 59 4.10 -12.15 9.89
CA ASP A 59 3.76 -13.18 8.90
C ASP A 59 2.44 -12.88 8.16
N ALA A 60 1.52 -12.12 8.78
CA ALA A 60 0.27 -11.73 8.14
C ALA A 60 0.45 -10.63 7.09
N ALA A 61 1.59 -9.93 7.06
CA ALA A 61 1.88 -8.91 6.05
C ALA A 61 1.90 -9.50 4.62
N ASP A 62 2.52 -10.67 4.45
CA ASP A 62 2.57 -11.35 3.15
C ASP A 62 1.18 -11.80 2.70
N THR A 63 0.33 -12.23 3.65
CA THR A 63 -1.09 -12.54 3.38
C THR A 63 -1.86 -11.31 2.92
N ILE A 64 -1.62 -10.15 3.54
CA ILE A 64 -2.29 -8.89 3.16
C ILE A 64 -1.88 -8.49 1.74
N VAL A 65 -0.58 -8.45 1.45
CA VAL A 65 -0.05 -8.11 0.11
C VAL A 65 -0.53 -9.11 -0.93
N GLY A 66 -0.57 -10.41 -0.60
CA GLY A 66 -1.05 -11.46 -1.50
C GLY A 66 -2.54 -11.36 -1.84
N ASN A 67 -3.36 -10.73 -1.00
CA ASN A 67 -4.77 -10.47 -1.29
C ASN A 67 -4.99 -9.17 -2.09
N CYS A 68 -3.97 -8.33 -2.26
CA CYS A 68 -4.06 -7.13 -3.08
C CYS A 68 -3.91 -7.49 -4.58
N ASP A 69 -4.98 -7.32 -5.36
CA ASP A 69 -4.95 -7.58 -6.82
C ASP A 69 -4.13 -6.52 -7.60
N VAL A 70 -3.85 -5.36 -6.99
CA VAL A 70 -3.18 -4.21 -7.60
C VAL A 70 -2.07 -3.70 -6.69
N THR A 71 -0.87 -3.55 -7.25
CA THR A 71 0.28 -2.93 -6.56
C THR A 71 0.76 -1.75 -7.39
N LEU A 72 0.77 -0.56 -6.78
CA LEU A 72 1.28 0.66 -7.39
C LEU A 72 2.52 1.12 -6.64
N PHE A 73 3.67 1.10 -7.33
CA PHE A 73 4.94 1.58 -6.80
C PHE A 73 5.25 2.98 -7.36
N LEU A 74 5.36 3.96 -6.47
CA LEU A 74 5.56 5.38 -6.82
C LEU A 74 7.02 5.86 -6.67
N GLY A 75 7.95 4.92 -6.43
CA GLY A 75 9.33 5.21 -6.07
C GLY A 75 9.58 5.04 -4.58
N GLY A 76 10.81 4.70 -4.22
CA GLY A 76 11.21 4.44 -2.84
C GLY A 76 12.71 4.22 -2.73
N LYS A 77 13.24 4.33 -1.52
CA LYS A 77 14.67 4.13 -1.22
C LYS A 77 14.97 2.85 -0.44
N GLU A 78 13.93 2.14 -0.04
CA GLU A 78 14.03 1.00 0.87
C GLU A 78 14.41 -0.27 0.09
N LYS A 79 15.54 -0.88 0.46
CA LYS A 79 16.18 -1.94 -0.33
C LYS A 79 15.32 -3.20 -0.47
N SER A 80 14.57 -3.60 0.56
CA SER A 80 13.77 -4.82 0.47
C SER A 80 12.61 -4.66 -0.50
N THR A 81 11.92 -3.51 -0.46
CA THR A 81 10.87 -3.15 -1.43
C THR A 81 11.43 -3.08 -2.85
N LEU A 82 12.60 -2.47 -3.05
CA LEU A 82 13.24 -2.40 -4.37
C LEU A 82 13.58 -3.78 -4.94
N LYS A 83 14.09 -4.67 -4.10
CA LYS A 83 14.39 -6.05 -4.48
C LYS A 83 13.13 -6.81 -4.87
N GLU A 84 12.07 -6.71 -4.08
CA GLU A 84 10.79 -7.35 -4.39
C GLU A 84 10.19 -6.82 -5.70
N ILE A 85 10.27 -5.51 -5.96
CA ILE A 85 9.80 -4.93 -7.23
C ILE A 85 10.66 -5.44 -8.41
N SER A 86 12.00 -5.51 -8.28
CA SER A 86 12.86 -6.09 -9.33
C SER A 86 12.48 -7.54 -9.63
N GLU A 87 12.28 -8.35 -8.59
CA GLU A 87 11.86 -9.75 -8.72
C GLU A 87 10.47 -9.86 -9.39
N LEU A 88 9.54 -8.96 -9.06
CA LEU A 88 8.20 -8.89 -9.66
C LEU A 88 8.22 -8.47 -11.14
N LEU A 89 9.11 -7.55 -11.53
CA LEU A 89 9.30 -7.15 -12.93
C LEU A 89 9.85 -8.31 -13.79
N GLY A 90 10.64 -9.19 -13.16
CA GLY A 90 11.21 -10.37 -13.78
C GLY A 90 12.49 -10.10 -14.58
N LYS A 91 12.86 -11.06 -15.43
CA LYS A 91 14.11 -11.04 -16.19
C LYS A 91 13.85 -10.91 -17.69
N GLU A 92 14.67 -10.10 -18.36
CA GLU A 92 14.81 -10.07 -19.80
C GLU A 92 15.95 -11.00 -20.26
N THR A 93 15.84 -11.52 -21.48
CA THR A 93 16.92 -12.30 -22.10
C THR A 93 17.72 -11.39 -23.01
N ILE A 94 19.03 -11.33 -22.80
CA ILE A 94 19.97 -10.57 -23.61
C ILE A 94 20.83 -11.56 -24.40
N ASP A 95 20.86 -11.38 -25.71
CA ASP A 95 21.79 -12.10 -26.58
C ASP A 95 23.14 -11.37 -26.53
N SER A 96 24.14 -11.99 -25.91
CA SER A 96 25.51 -11.51 -25.83
C SER A 96 26.32 -12.09 -26.98
N LEU A 97 26.90 -11.22 -27.80
CA LEU A 97 27.84 -11.58 -28.86
C LEU A 97 29.25 -11.16 -28.43
N SER A 98 30.08 -12.16 -28.11
CA SER A 98 31.49 -11.95 -27.79
C SER A 98 32.34 -12.21 -29.02
N GLN A 99 33.02 -11.18 -29.50
CA GLN A 99 34.05 -11.26 -30.53
C GLN A 99 35.42 -11.28 -29.86
N SER A 100 36.18 -12.37 -30.05
CA SER A 100 37.58 -12.46 -29.65
C SER A 100 38.46 -12.40 -30.88
N GLU A 101 39.44 -11.51 -30.87
CA GLU A 101 40.49 -11.43 -31.89
C GLU A 101 41.81 -11.81 -31.21
N ASN A 102 42.48 -12.84 -31.72
CA ASN A 102 43.77 -13.28 -31.21
C ASN A 102 44.86 -12.91 -32.22
N ARG A 103 45.77 -12.00 -31.84
CA ARG A 103 46.87 -11.53 -32.69
C ARG A 103 48.16 -12.29 -32.36
N GLY A 104 48.30 -13.48 -32.94
CA GLY A 104 49.54 -14.24 -33.02
C GLY A 104 50.18 -14.17 -34.41
N ALA A 105 50.92 -15.19 -34.82
CA ALA A 105 51.51 -15.29 -36.17
C ALA A 105 50.47 -15.38 -37.31
N GLN A 106 49.23 -15.77 -36.99
CA GLN A 106 48.05 -15.60 -37.83
C GLN A 106 46.93 -15.00 -36.98
N THR A 107 46.14 -14.10 -37.56
CA THR A 107 44.95 -13.52 -36.94
C THR A 107 43.81 -14.52 -36.96
N SER A 108 43.34 -14.93 -35.78
CA SER A 108 42.14 -15.75 -35.63
C SER A 108 41.02 -14.96 -34.96
N HIS A 109 39.80 -15.16 -35.46
CA HIS A 109 38.59 -14.54 -34.93
C HIS A 109 37.69 -15.63 -34.35
N GLY A 110 37.33 -15.51 -33.07
CA GLY A 110 36.33 -16.33 -32.41
C GLY A 110 35.04 -15.53 -32.23
N LEU A 111 33.92 -16.10 -32.67
CA LEU A 111 32.57 -15.59 -32.40
C LEU A 111 31.90 -16.53 -31.40
N SER A 112 31.50 -16.00 -30.24
CA SER A 112 30.75 -16.74 -29.23
C SER A 112 29.40 -16.05 -28.97
N TYR A 113 28.32 -16.80 -29.13
CA TYR A 113 26.95 -16.35 -28.86
C TYR A 113 26.47 -16.96 -27.53
N GLN A 114 26.02 -16.12 -26.61
CA GLN A 114 25.49 -16.55 -25.31
C GLN A 114 24.21 -15.82 -24.99
N LYS A 115 23.16 -16.54 -24.56
CA LYS A 115 21.94 -15.93 -24.03
C LYS A 115 22.08 -15.76 -22.52
N LEU A 116 22.09 -14.52 -22.05
CA LEU A 116 22.18 -14.18 -20.62
C LEU A 116 20.81 -13.69 -20.13
N GLY A 117 20.40 -14.10 -18.93
CA GLY A 117 19.22 -13.51 -18.28
C GLY A 117 19.63 -12.31 -17.42
N LYS A 118 19.11 -11.12 -17.71
CA LYS A 118 19.30 -9.89 -16.93
C LYS A 118 17.97 -9.49 -16.28
N GLU A 119 18.00 -8.88 -15.10
CA GLU A 119 16.80 -8.25 -14.53
C GLU A 119 16.28 -7.16 -15.47
N LEU A 120 14.96 -7.09 -15.66
CA LEU A 120 14.31 -6.10 -16.54
C LEU A 120 14.60 -4.67 -16.07
N MET A 121 14.61 -4.47 -14.76
CA MET A 121 15.09 -3.25 -14.13
C MET A 121 15.81 -3.64 -12.84
N THR A 122 17.05 -3.22 -12.71
CA THR A 122 17.87 -3.47 -11.53
C THR A 122 17.39 -2.64 -10.35
N GLN A 123 17.73 -3.06 -9.12
CA GLN A 123 17.38 -2.31 -7.91
C GLN A 123 17.86 -0.85 -7.95
N ASP A 124 19.04 -0.62 -8.54
CA ASP A 124 19.61 0.72 -8.68
C ASP A 124 18.82 1.57 -9.69
N GLU A 125 18.39 0.99 -10.81
CA GLU A 125 17.52 1.67 -11.80
C GLU A 125 16.15 2.01 -11.20
N ILE A 126 15.57 1.12 -10.38
CA ILE A 126 14.30 1.38 -9.66
C ILE A 126 14.49 2.47 -8.59
N ALA A 127 15.63 2.48 -7.89
CA ALA A 127 15.93 3.47 -6.86
C ALA A 127 16.10 4.89 -7.40
N VAL A 128 16.60 5.02 -8.64
CA VAL A 128 16.82 6.30 -9.34
C VAL A 128 15.67 6.60 -10.32
N MET A 129 14.56 5.86 -10.23
CA MET A 129 13.37 6.11 -11.04
C MET A 129 12.89 7.55 -10.88
N ASP A 130 12.57 8.19 -12.01
CA ASP A 130 12.10 9.56 -12.03
C ASP A 130 10.84 9.72 -11.16
N GLY A 131 10.79 10.83 -10.41
CA GLY A 131 9.68 11.14 -9.51
C GLY A 131 8.35 11.31 -10.22
N GLY A 132 8.36 11.53 -11.54
CA GLY A 132 7.19 11.55 -12.41
C GLY A 132 6.69 10.18 -12.87
N LYS A 133 7.35 9.07 -12.53
CA LYS A 133 7.02 7.72 -13.03
C LYS A 133 6.55 6.76 -11.94
N CYS A 134 5.82 5.74 -12.34
CA CYS A 134 5.34 4.68 -11.46
C CYS A 134 5.35 3.32 -12.16
N ILE A 135 5.43 2.27 -11.36
CA ILE A 135 5.25 0.89 -11.79
C ILE A 135 3.89 0.42 -11.27
N LEU A 136 3.01 0.01 -12.18
CA LEU A 136 1.71 -0.55 -11.86
C LEU A 136 1.69 -2.04 -12.18
N GLN A 137 1.48 -2.86 -11.17
CA GLN A 137 1.23 -4.28 -11.31
C GLN A 137 -0.25 -4.57 -11.11
N LEU A 138 -0.86 -5.27 -12.07
CA LEU A 138 -2.21 -5.78 -11.97
C LEU A 138 -2.17 -7.30 -12.06
N ARG A 139 -3.07 -7.99 -11.35
CA ARG A 139 -3.17 -9.45 -11.41
C ARG A 139 -3.45 -9.92 -12.85
N GLY A 140 -2.64 -10.86 -13.32
CA GLY A 140 -2.84 -11.53 -14.62
C GLY A 140 -2.24 -10.80 -15.84
N VAL A 141 -1.56 -9.67 -15.64
CA VAL A 141 -0.86 -8.93 -16.71
C VAL A 141 0.56 -8.59 -16.30
N ARG A 142 1.41 -8.29 -17.29
CA ARG A 142 2.77 -7.82 -17.02
C ARG A 142 2.72 -6.42 -16.37
N PRO A 143 3.68 -6.09 -15.49
CA PRO A 143 3.77 -4.77 -14.90
C PRO A 143 3.92 -3.68 -15.98
N PHE A 144 3.30 -2.54 -15.72
CA PHE A 144 3.34 -1.37 -16.60
C PHE A 144 4.24 -0.30 -15.98
N PHE A 145 5.16 0.23 -16.78
CA PHE A 145 5.91 1.43 -16.45
C PHE A 145 5.19 2.62 -17.07
N SER A 146 4.65 3.51 -16.23
CA SER A 146 3.78 4.62 -16.65
C SER A 146 4.17 5.92 -15.96
N ASP A 147 3.74 7.04 -16.53
CA ASP A 147 3.84 8.34 -15.88
C ASP A 147 2.76 8.49 -14.80
N LYS A 148 3.08 9.24 -13.73
CA LYS A 148 2.15 9.63 -12.69
C LYS A 148 1.11 10.59 -13.26
N TYR A 149 -0.07 10.55 -12.66
CA TYR A 149 -1.15 11.44 -13.05
C TYR A 149 -0.79 12.90 -12.73
N ASP A 150 -0.83 13.76 -13.74
CA ASP A 150 -0.60 15.19 -13.58
C ASP A 150 -1.78 15.85 -12.86
N LEU A 151 -1.53 16.27 -11.62
CA LEU A 151 -2.54 16.82 -10.74
C LEU A 151 -3.20 18.08 -11.31
N THR A 152 -2.46 18.87 -12.12
CA THR A 152 -2.95 20.12 -12.73
C THR A 152 -4.09 19.88 -13.72
N LYS A 153 -4.12 18.70 -14.34
CA LYS A 153 -5.15 18.29 -15.32
C LYS A 153 -6.42 17.81 -14.64
N HIS A 154 -6.42 17.62 -13.32
CA HIS A 154 -7.59 17.14 -12.61
C HIS A 154 -8.72 18.19 -12.66
N PRO A 155 -9.98 17.82 -12.97
CA PRO A 155 -11.10 18.77 -13.04
C PRO A 155 -11.34 19.56 -11.74
N ARG A 156 -10.88 19.02 -10.61
CA ARG A 156 -10.99 19.63 -9.27
C ARG A 156 -9.70 20.27 -8.78
N TYR A 157 -8.66 20.40 -9.62
CA TYR A 157 -7.37 20.98 -9.21
C TYR A 157 -7.52 22.39 -8.63
N LYS A 158 -8.47 23.18 -9.15
CA LYS A 158 -8.83 24.53 -8.64
C LYS A 158 -9.18 24.60 -7.15
N TYR A 159 -9.51 23.48 -6.51
CA TYR A 159 -9.84 23.42 -5.08
C TYR A 159 -8.65 23.05 -4.19
N LEU A 160 -7.48 22.72 -4.77
CA LEU A 160 -6.26 22.47 -4.00
C LEU A 160 -5.62 23.80 -3.59
N SER A 161 -4.87 23.74 -2.48
CA SER A 161 -3.97 24.81 -2.02
C SER A 161 -2.91 25.18 -3.06
N ASP A 162 -2.54 24.21 -3.91
CA ASP A 162 -1.53 24.38 -4.96
C ASP A 162 -2.03 25.28 -6.11
N ALA A 163 -3.36 25.32 -6.34
CA ALA A 163 -3.97 26.20 -7.32
C ALA A 163 -4.26 27.60 -6.76
N ASP A 164 -4.67 27.70 -5.50
CA ASP A 164 -4.86 28.97 -4.79
C ASP A 164 -4.50 28.80 -3.31
N LYS A 165 -3.60 29.64 -2.79
CA LYS A 165 -3.20 29.67 -1.37
C LYS A 165 -4.39 29.89 -0.43
N LYS A 166 -5.52 30.40 -0.92
CA LYS A 166 -6.77 30.51 -0.15
C LYS A 166 -7.41 29.17 0.21
N ASN A 167 -7.09 28.10 -0.52
CA ASN A 167 -7.60 26.76 -0.27
C ASN A 167 -6.73 25.97 0.72
N VAL A 168 -5.68 26.58 1.30
CA VAL A 168 -4.87 25.96 2.36
C VAL A 168 -5.78 25.61 3.53
N PHE A 169 -5.80 24.33 3.88
CA PHE A 169 -6.59 23.84 4.99
C PHE A 169 -5.91 24.22 6.31
N ASP A 170 -6.47 25.24 6.96
CA ASP A 170 -6.04 25.69 8.28
C ASP A 170 -6.74 24.84 9.36
N VAL A 171 -5.99 23.88 9.91
CA VAL A 171 -6.46 22.94 10.94
C VAL A 171 -6.92 23.67 12.20
N GLU A 172 -6.21 24.71 12.64
CA GLU A 172 -6.59 25.46 13.83
C GLU A 172 -7.90 26.22 13.62
N ARG A 173 -8.06 26.84 12.47
CA ARG A 173 -9.30 27.55 12.11
C ARG A 173 -10.47 26.60 11.93
N TYR A 174 -10.23 25.38 11.45
CA TYR A 174 -11.23 24.33 11.31
C TYR A 174 -11.67 23.76 12.66
N MET A 175 -10.72 23.45 13.56
CA MET A 175 -11.01 22.97 14.91
C MET A 175 -11.71 24.02 15.78
N LYS A 176 -11.38 25.32 15.63
CA LYS A 176 -12.07 26.43 16.33
C LYS A 176 -13.52 26.63 15.86
N ARG A 177 -13.87 26.20 14.65
CA ARG A 177 -15.21 26.37 14.05
C ARG A 177 -16.16 25.22 14.30
N ARG A 178 -15.67 24.07 14.76
CA ARG A 178 -16.51 22.97 15.23
C ARG A 178 -16.56 23.03 16.75
N PRO A 179 -17.76 23.07 17.37
CA PRO A 179 -17.83 22.82 18.80
C PRO A 179 -17.17 21.46 19.07
N ALA A 180 -16.36 21.38 20.12
CA ALA A 180 -15.81 20.11 20.57
C ALA A 180 -16.96 19.09 20.60
N ILE A 181 -16.74 17.91 20.00
CA ILE A 181 -17.76 16.84 19.94
C ILE A 181 -18.17 16.40 21.37
N VAL A 182 -17.34 16.73 22.36
CA VAL A 182 -17.65 16.64 23.79
C VAL A 182 -17.35 18.00 24.41
N LYS A 183 -18.35 18.63 25.05
CA LYS A 183 -18.09 19.82 25.87
C LYS A 183 -17.25 19.40 27.08
N PRO A 184 -16.35 20.24 27.62
CA PRO A 184 -15.52 19.89 28.77
C PRO A 184 -16.29 19.35 29.99
N ASP A 185 -17.56 19.77 30.13
CA ASP A 185 -18.44 19.42 31.26
C ASP A 185 -19.46 18.30 30.96
N GLU A 186 -19.40 17.67 29.77
CA GLU A 186 -20.35 16.61 29.40
C GLU A 186 -19.77 15.24 29.78
N PRO A 187 -20.42 14.48 30.68
CA PRO A 187 -19.95 13.15 31.04
C PRO A 187 -19.99 12.25 29.81
N PHE A 188 -18.86 11.62 29.48
CA PHE A 188 -18.75 10.65 28.40
C PHE A 188 -18.33 9.30 28.96
N ASP A 189 -18.93 8.23 28.45
CA ASP A 189 -18.59 6.88 28.86
C ASP A 189 -17.27 6.47 28.19
N MET A 190 -16.20 6.43 28.99
CA MET A 190 -14.90 5.90 28.58
C MET A 190 -14.88 4.38 28.82
N TYR A 191 -14.86 3.60 27.74
CA TYR A 191 -14.65 2.16 27.83
C TYR A 191 -13.17 1.83 27.60
N GLU A 192 -12.45 1.49 28.66
CA GLU A 192 -11.15 0.81 28.54
C GLU A 192 -11.41 -0.65 28.15
N LEU A 193 -11.21 -0.97 26.87
CA LEU A 193 -11.18 -2.36 26.42
C LEU A 193 -9.83 -2.95 26.77
N SER A 194 -9.80 -3.87 27.75
CA SER A 194 -8.61 -4.65 28.04
C SER A 194 -8.48 -5.77 27.00
N ALA A 195 -7.25 -6.15 26.65
CA ALA A 195 -7.00 -7.20 25.64
C ALA A 195 -7.63 -8.57 25.97
N LYS A 196 -8.15 -8.78 27.19
CA LYS A 196 -8.84 -10.01 27.60
C LYS A 196 -10.32 -10.05 27.16
N ASP A 197 -10.91 -8.91 26.81
CA ASP A 197 -12.31 -8.81 26.41
C ASP A 197 -12.52 -9.07 24.90
N LEU A 198 -11.45 -9.39 24.17
CA LEU A 198 -11.43 -9.69 22.73
C LEU A 198 -11.35 -11.20 22.42
N THR A 199 -11.36 -12.08 23.42
CA THR A 199 -11.43 -13.52 23.20
C THR A 199 -12.88 -13.99 23.30
N ASP A 200 -13.45 -14.39 22.16
CA ASP A 200 -14.79 -14.96 22.05
C ASP A 200 -14.88 -16.29 22.83
N GLU A 201 -15.31 -16.23 24.09
CA GLU A 201 -16.04 -17.33 24.75
C GLU A 201 -17.42 -16.81 25.19
N PRO A 202 -18.50 -17.59 24.98
CA PRO A 202 -19.86 -17.11 25.19
C PRO A 202 -20.24 -17.27 26.66
N ASP A 203 -19.88 -16.32 27.53
CA ASP A 203 -20.29 -16.38 28.93
C ASP A 203 -21.54 -15.55 29.25
N ASN A 204 -22.57 -16.32 29.53
CA ASN A 204 -23.92 -15.99 29.91
C ASN A 204 -23.95 -15.64 31.41
N ASN A 205 -23.83 -14.35 31.80
CA ASN A 205 -24.47 -13.74 32.99
C ASN A 205 -23.87 -12.37 33.38
N ASN A 206 -24.76 -11.36 33.46
CA ASN A 206 -24.76 -10.16 34.30
C ASN A 206 -23.55 -9.86 35.23
N SER A 207 -22.92 -8.68 35.06
CA SER A 207 -22.94 -7.54 36.03
C SER A 207 -21.75 -6.59 35.85
N THR A 208 -21.83 -5.64 34.91
CA THR A 208 -20.83 -4.57 34.79
C THR A 208 -21.13 -3.47 35.82
N LYS A 209 -20.34 -3.43 36.90
CA LYS A 209 -20.43 -2.39 37.94
C LYS A 209 -20.05 -1.02 37.36
N ARG A 210 -20.98 -0.07 37.46
CA ARG A 210 -20.80 1.36 37.20
C ARG A 210 -19.84 1.94 38.25
N LYS A 211 -18.75 2.59 37.83
CA LYS A 211 -18.00 3.54 38.66
C LYS A 211 -18.23 4.93 38.08
N GLU A 212 -18.91 5.76 38.86
CA GLU A 212 -19.06 7.18 38.59
C GLU A 212 -17.79 7.91 39.09
N ILE A 213 -17.22 8.79 38.24
CA ILE A 213 -16.24 9.81 38.63
C ILE A 213 -16.90 11.15 38.35
#